data_AF-A0A8J2JMU1-F1
#
_entry.id   AF-A0A8J2JMU1-F1
#
_cell.length_a   1.000
_cell.length_b   1.000
_cell.length_c   1.000
_cell.angle_alpha   90.00
_cell.angle_beta   90.00
_cell.angle_gamma   90.00
#
_symmetry.space_group_name_H-M   'P 1'
#
loop_
_entity.id
_entity.type
_entity.pdbx_description
1 polymer ?
#
loop_
_entity_poly.entity_id
_entity_poly.type
_entity_poly.pdbx_seq_one_letter_code
_entity_poly.pdbx_strand_id
1 'polypeptide(L)'
;MEKFGWEYIKSLQPEDTYLPECWSVARIHGIGFHKLASLHKWKRPTDERALKLMTRAAKSVMLDLKDITMAYGHNDEYSFVFKRETQIFERRAVKIVAAIVSQFSAAFAVFWNEFFPDTELQFPPSFDCCIWALQTHQNVRDYFSWRQAECHFENLYNTAYSNLLQDGVSKTDVEKELSGASVRVLNEILLSRFNMEYKNKPELYKQGTVIILPATTNGFLSPKEKIPRRDSLLDKFIELNCCVEDDTFWGNYPHVLNSKALKMLADLDKEKKRMDVADLGPFQGKIPQRSRSNSVNLPVKFSYDDARNVGLQLGKIADDYKQTTSPERRTSLQSNGLF
;
A
#
# COMPACT_ATOMS: atom_id res chain seq x y z
N MET A 1 -39.01 -20.24 -22.32
CA MET A 1 -37.75 -19.81 -22.95
C MET A 1 -37.29 -20.94 -23.84
N GLU A 2 -37.06 -20.67 -25.13
CA GLU A 2 -36.33 -21.62 -25.98
C GLU A 2 -34.94 -21.85 -25.40
N LYS A 3 -34.54 -23.11 -25.23
CA LYS A 3 -33.19 -23.49 -24.84
C LYS A 3 -32.37 -23.72 -26.10
N PHE A 4 -31.34 -22.91 -26.30
CA PHE A 4 -30.44 -23.10 -27.43
C PHE A 4 -29.47 -24.24 -27.12
N GLY A 5 -29.20 -25.12 -28.09
CA GLY A 5 -28.34 -26.31 -27.91
C GLY A 5 -26.90 -26.02 -27.44
N TRP A 6 -26.47 -24.76 -27.48
CA TRP A 6 -25.14 -24.27 -27.11
C TRP A 6 -25.06 -23.75 -25.67
N GLU A 7 -26.16 -23.76 -24.90
CA GLU A 7 -26.19 -23.22 -23.53
C GLU A 7 -25.22 -23.93 -22.57
N TYR A 8 -24.86 -25.19 -22.85
CA TYR A 8 -23.87 -25.95 -22.07
C TYR A 8 -22.49 -25.27 -22.01
N ILE A 9 -22.15 -24.39 -22.97
CA ILE A 9 -20.88 -23.64 -22.94
C ILE A 9 -20.77 -22.79 -21.68
N LYS A 10 -21.89 -22.29 -21.13
CA LYS A 10 -21.90 -21.50 -19.89
C LYS A 10 -21.41 -22.31 -18.68
N SER A 11 -21.69 -23.63 -18.63
CA SER A 11 -21.23 -24.48 -17.53
C SER A 11 -19.77 -24.89 -17.65
N LEU A 12 -19.09 -24.55 -18.76
CA LEU A 12 -17.65 -24.78 -18.93
C LEU A 12 -16.80 -23.65 -18.33
N GLN A 13 -17.42 -22.55 -17.87
CA GLN A 13 -16.70 -21.47 -17.21
C GLN A 13 -16.16 -21.96 -15.87
N PRO A 14 -14.85 -21.84 -15.60
CA PRO A 14 -14.28 -22.25 -14.31
C PRO A 14 -14.83 -21.37 -13.17
N GLU A 15 -14.98 -21.98 -12.00
CA GLU A 15 -15.29 -21.25 -10.77
C GLU A 15 -14.07 -20.42 -10.34
N ASP A 16 -14.30 -19.14 -10.07
CA ASP A 16 -13.27 -18.18 -9.70
C ASP A 16 -13.66 -17.32 -8.49
N THR A 17 -14.63 -17.80 -7.70
CA THR A 17 -15.17 -17.09 -6.54
C THR A 17 -14.32 -17.35 -5.30
N TYR A 18 -13.85 -16.30 -4.64
CA TYR A 18 -13.11 -16.43 -3.38
C TYR A 18 -14.00 -16.75 -2.18
N LEU A 19 -13.40 -17.41 -1.18
CA LEU A 19 -14.04 -17.68 0.10
C LEU A 19 -14.68 -16.42 0.70
N PRO A 20 -15.88 -16.52 1.30
CA PRO A 20 -16.46 -15.44 2.08
C PRO A 20 -15.57 -15.02 3.25
N GLU A 21 -15.80 -13.82 3.79
CA GLU A 21 -15.16 -13.33 5.02
C GLU A 21 -13.61 -13.31 4.98
N CYS A 22 -13.04 -13.05 3.81
CA CYS A 22 -11.61 -12.76 3.64
C CYS A 22 -11.41 -11.41 2.95
N TRP A 23 -10.29 -10.74 3.25
CA TRP A 23 -9.86 -9.56 2.51
C TRP A 23 -9.36 -9.99 1.14
N SER A 24 -9.89 -9.39 0.10
CA SER A 24 -9.31 -9.49 -1.23
C SER A 24 -8.28 -8.37 -1.38
N VAL A 25 -7.04 -8.73 -1.69
CA VAL A 25 -6.00 -7.76 -2.03
C VAL A 25 -5.62 -7.96 -3.47
N ALA A 26 -5.83 -6.96 -4.31
CA ALA A 26 -5.51 -7.02 -5.73
C ALA A 26 -4.32 -6.11 -6.05
N ARG A 27 -3.23 -6.67 -6.58
CA ARG A 27 -2.07 -5.90 -7.03
C ARG A 27 -2.09 -5.77 -8.53
N ILE A 28 -1.98 -4.54 -9.00
CA ILE A 28 -1.76 -4.19 -10.39
C ILE A 28 -0.29 -3.80 -10.59
N HIS A 29 0.34 -4.25 -11.66
CA HIS A 29 1.73 -3.90 -12.00
C HIS A 29 1.88 -3.58 -13.49
N GLY A 30 2.72 -2.58 -13.79
CA GLY A 30 2.95 -2.07 -15.14
C GLY A 30 3.73 -3.02 -16.04
N ILE A 31 3.18 -3.37 -17.19
CA ILE A 31 3.87 -4.23 -18.17
C ILE A 31 4.79 -3.37 -19.05
N GLY A 32 6.09 -3.62 -18.97
CA GLY A 32 7.08 -2.96 -19.84
C GLY A 32 7.36 -1.50 -19.48
N PHE A 33 7.16 -1.10 -18.22
CA PHE A 33 7.34 0.28 -17.77
C PHE A 33 8.78 0.79 -17.88
N HIS A 34 9.78 -0.09 -17.92
CA HIS A 34 11.16 0.27 -18.26
C HIS A 34 11.26 0.95 -19.65
N LYS A 35 10.50 0.45 -20.64
CA LYS A 35 10.43 1.00 -21.99
C LYS A 35 9.64 2.30 -22.00
N LEU A 36 8.52 2.35 -21.27
CA LEU A 36 7.71 3.56 -21.12
C LEU A 36 8.54 4.71 -20.54
N ALA A 37 9.22 4.46 -19.42
CA ALA A 37 10.07 5.43 -18.73
C ALA A 37 11.22 5.93 -19.60
N SER A 38 11.85 5.03 -20.38
CA SER A 38 12.96 5.39 -21.26
C SER A 38 12.52 6.25 -22.44
N LEU A 39 11.41 5.88 -23.10
CA LEU A 39 10.86 6.64 -24.24
C LEU A 39 10.39 8.04 -23.83
N HIS A 40 9.79 8.18 -22.65
CA HIS A 40 9.29 9.45 -22.14
C HIS A 40 10.31 10.19 -21.25
N LYS A 41 11.57 9.74 -21.24
CA LYS A 41 12.71 10.39 -20.55
C LYS A 41 12.41 10.71 -19.09
N TRP A 42 11.84 9.75 -18.37
CA TRP A 42 11.54 9.90 -16.95
C TRP A 42 12.81 10.17 -16.15
N LYS A 43 12.70 11.03 -15.13
CA LYS A 43 13.78 11.30 -14.19
C LYS A 43 14.18 9.99 -13.48
N ARG A 44 15.49 9.81 -13.29
CA ARG A 44 16.07 8.67 -12.55
C ARG A 44 16.63 9.16 -11.21
N PRO A 45 16.54 8.36 -10.12
CA PRO A 45 15.93 7.02 -10.06
C PRO A 45 14.39 7.04 -10.17
N THR A 46 13.76 8.16 -9.82
CA THR A 46 12.30 8.27 -9.67
C THR A 46 11.78 9.54 -10.33
N ASP A 47 10.67 9.44 -11.07
CA ASP A 47 9.95 10.58 -11.62
C ASP A 47 8.65 10.80 -10.85
N GLU A 48 8.59 11.90 -10.10
CA GLU A 48 7.44 12.26 -9.26
C GLU A 48 6.14 12.39 -10.09
N ARG A 49 6.24 12.80 -11.36
CA ARG A 49 5.07 12.94 -12.25
C ARG A 49 4.44 11.58 -12.53
N ALA A 50 5.28 10.57 -12.77
CA ALA A 50 4.83 9.20 -13.00
C ALA A 50 4.16 8.63 -11.74
N LEU A 51 4.75 8.84 -10.56
CA LEU A 51 4.16 8.40 -9.30
C LEU A 51 2.80 9.07 -9.05
N LYS A 52 2.69 10.38 -9.26
CA LYS A 52 1.42 11.10 -9.10
C LYS A 52 0.36 10.65 -10.11
N LEU A 53 0.74 10.33 -11.34
CA LEU A 53 -0.16 9.75 -12.34
C LEU A 53 -0.66 8.36 -11.89
N MET A 54 0.22 7.51 -11.35
CA MET A 54 -0.16 6.22 -10.77
C MET A 54 -1.14 6.41 -9.60
N THR A 55 -0.88 7.35 -8.69
CA THR A 55 -1.78 7.71 -7.59
C THR A 55 -3.15 8.19 -8.10
N ARG A 56 -3.17 9.03 -9.15
CA ARG A 56 -4.39 9.54 -9.78
C ARG A 56 -5.23 8.41 -10.40
N ALA A 57 -4.57 7.44 -11.02
CA ALA A 57 -5.23 6.24 -11.55
C ALA A 57 -5.77 5.36 -10.41
N ALA A 58 -4.99 5.14 -9.36
CA ALA A 58 -5.41 4.38 -8.18
C ALA A 58 -6.65 4.97 -7.51
N LYS A 59 -6.70 6.29 -7.31
CA LYS A 59 -7.90 6.97 -6.78
C LYS A 59 -9.11 6.78 -7.68
N SER A 60 -8.94 6.75 -9.00
CA SER A 60 -10.04 6.51 -9.95
C SER A 60 -10.63 5.11 -9.77
N VAL A 61 -9.79 4.10 -9.54
CA VAL A 61 -10.23 2.75 -9.20
C VAL A 61 -10.99 2.74 -7.87
N MET A 62 -10.47 3.39 -6.83
CA MET A 62 -11.13 3.47 -5.52
C MET A 62 -12.49 4.19 -5.56
N LEU A 63 -12.67 5.19 -6.43
CA LEU A 63 -13.96 5.86 -6.61
C LEU A 63 -15.04 4.95 -7.20
N ASP A 64 -14.67 4.10 -8.17
CA ASP A 64 -15.63 3.22 -8.84
C ASP A 64 -15.88 1.95 -8.03
N LEU A 65 -14.82 1.38 -7.46
CA LEU A 65 -14.86 0.18 -6.65
C LEU A 65 -14.89 0.57 -5.17
N LYS A 66 -16.07 1.03 -4.72
CA LYS A 66 -16.29 1.64 -3.40
C LYS A 66 -16.02 0.74 -2.19
N ASP A 67 -15.86 -0.56 -2.41
CA ASP A 67 -15.50 -1.51 -1.34
C ASP A 67 -14.00 -1.51 -1.03
N ILE A 68 -13.18 -0.80 -1.82
CA ILE A 68 -11.75 -0.64 -1.54
C ILE A 68 -11.57 0.33 -0.37
N THR A 69 -10.94 -0.12 0.71
CA THR A 69 -10.72 0.67 1.94
C THR A 69 -9.36 1.35 1.97
N MET A 70 -8.37 0.73 1.32
CA MET A 70 -6.99 1.22 1.24
C MET A 70 -6.39 0.81 -0.11
N ALA A 71 -5.55 1.69 -0.64
CA ALA A 71 -4.60 1.36 -1.69
C ALA A 71 -3.17 1.73 -1.25
N TYR A 72 -2.18 0.99 -1.72
CA TYR A 72 -0.78 1.28 -1.51
C TYR A 72 -0.03 1.11 -2.83
N GLY A 73 0.83 2.05 -3.20
CA GLY A 73 1.61 1.95 -4.43
C GLY A 73 3.00 2.54 -4.33
N HIS A 74 3.92 1.94 -5.07
CA HIS A 74 5.27 2.43 -5.31
C HIS A 74 5.71 1.97 -6.70
N ASN A 75 6.66 2.70 -7.30
CA ASN A 75 7.15 2.43 -8.66
C ASN A 75 5.99 2.34 -9.66
N ASP A 76 5.89 1.21 -10.36
CA ASP A 76 4.87 0.89 -11.36
C ASP A 76 3.80 -0.08 -10.84
N GLU A 77 3.65 -0.24 -9.52
CA GLU A 77 2.62 -1.09 -8.91
C GLU A 77 1.69 -0.37 -7.92
N TYR A 78 0.48 -0.92 -7.79
CA TYR A 78 -0.51 -0.54 -6.78
C TYR A 78 -1.22 -1.78 -6.24
N SER A 79 -1.52 -1.80 -4.95
CA SER A 79 -2.27 -2.86 -4.27
C SER A 79 -3.53 -2.28 -3.66
N PHE A 80 -4.68 -2.92 -3.89
CA PHE A 80 -6.01 -2.48 -3.43
C PHE A 80 -6.60 -3.48 -2.45
N VAL A 81 -6.98 -3.02 -1.26
CA VAL A 81 -7.65 -3.84 -0.22
C VAL A 81 -9.14 -3.63 -0.30
N PHE A 82 -9.88 -4.70 -0.59
CA PHE A 82 -11.32 -4.71 -0.44
C PHE A 82 -11.69 -5.03 1.01
N LYS A 83 -12.77 -4.41 1.50
CA LYS A 83 -13.36 -4.76 2.79
C LYS A 83 -13.69 -6.25 2.84
N ARG A 84 -13.49 -6.86 4.01
CA ARG A 84 -13.66 -8.30 4.24
C ARG A 84 -15.01 -8.84 3.76
N GLU A 85 -16.07 -8.07 4.00
CA GLU A 85 -17.45 -8.45 3.67
C GLU A 85 -17.86 -8.13 2.22
N THR A 86 -16.91 -7.74 1.35
CA THR A 86 -17.22 -7.32 -0.03
C THR A 86 -18.02 -8.38 -0.80
N GLN A 87 -18.99 -7.92 -1.57
CA GLN A 87 -19.78 -8.74 -2.49
C GLN A 87 -19.65 -8.26 -3.93
N ILE A 88 -18.67 -7.38 -4.20
CA ILE A 88 -18.42 -6.88 -5.55
C ILE A 88 -18.21 -8.06 -6.49
N PHE A 89 -18.95 -8.06 -7.60
CA PHE A 89 -18.94 -9.10 -8.62
C PHE A 89 -19.09 -10.52 -8.07
N GLU A 90 -19.86 -10.72 -7.00
CA GLU A 90 -20.03 -12.03 -6.35
C GLU A 90 -18.69 -12.65 -5.94
N ARG A 91 -17.68 -11.80 -5.66
CA ARG A 91 -16.31 -12.18 -5.27
C ARG A 91 -15.55 -12.97 -6.35
N ARG A 92 -15.97 -12.85 -7.61
CA ARG A 92 -15.31 -13.46 -8.76
C ARG A 92 -13.98 -12.77 -9.09
N ALA A 93 -12.88 -13.50 -8.96
CA ALA A 93 -11.52 -13.03 -9.18
C ALA A 93 -11.34 -12.34 -10.53
N VAL A 94 -11.76 -12.99 -11.60
CA VAL A 94 -11.57 -12.52 -12.98
C VAL A 94 -12.31 -11.21 -13.20
N LYS A 95 -13.48 -11.03 -12.56
CA LYS A 95 -14.26 -9.79 -12.67
C LYS A 95 -13.61 -8.65 -11.90
N ILE A 96 -13.12 -8.90 -10.69
CA ILE A 96 -12.42 -7.90 -9.89
C ILE A 96 -11.14 -7.46 -10.60
N VAL A 97 -10.31 -8.42 -11.03
CA VAL A 97 -9.06 -8.18 -11.78
C VAL A 97 -9.34 -7.38 -13.05
N ALA A 98 -10.31 -7.81 -13.86
CA ALA A 98 -10.65 -7.12 -15.11
C ALA A 98 -11.13 -5.67 -14.86
N ALA A 99 -11.93 -5.45 -13.81
CA ALA A 99 -12.39 -4.10 -13.45
C ALA A 99 -11.24 -3.20 -13.02
N ILE A 100 -10.32 -3.69 -12.18
CA ILE A 100 -9.14 -2.92 -11.74
C ILE A 100 -8.24 -2.59 -12.92
N VAL A 101 -7.84 -3.59 -13.71
CA VAL A 101 -6.92 -3.40 -14.85
C VAL A 101 -7.54 -2.45 -15.87
N SER A 102 -8.81 -2.65 -16.23
CA SER A 102 -9.51 -1.79 -17.18
C SER A 102 -9.56 -0.35 -16.70
N GLN A 103 -9.99 -0.13 -15.45
CA GLN A 103 -10.17 1.21 -14.93
C GLN A 103 -8.83 1.93 -14.70
N PHE A 104 -7.82 1.23 -14.19
CA PHE A 104 -6.50 1.80 -13.96
C PHE A 104 -5.81 2.17 -15.27
N SER A 105 -5.84 1.27 -16.27
CA SER A 105 -5.23 1.52 -17.59
C SER A 105 -5.88 2.71 -18.30
N ALA A 106 -7.21 2.77 -18.28
CA ALA A 106 -7.97 3.87 -18.85
C ALA A 106 -7.65 5.18 -18.13
N ALA A 107 -7.67 5.19 -16.79
CA ALA A 107 -7.35 6.39 -16.01
C ALA A 107 -5.92 6.86 -16.25
N PHE A 108 -4.94 5.96 -16.31
CA PHE A 108 -3.54 6.32 -16.60
C PHE A 108 -3.43 7.01 -17.96
N ALA A 109 -4.06 6.46 -19.01
CA ALA A 109 -4.01 7.05 -20.34
C ALA A 109 -4.76 8.39 -20.43
N VAL A 110 -5.95 8.48 -19.83
CA VAL A 110 -6.80 9.68 -19.86
C VAL A 110 -6.13 10.84 -19.12
N PHE A 111 -5.53 10.57 -17.95
CA PHE A 111 -4.93 11.61 -17.11
C PHE A 111 -3.46 11.87 -17.43
N TRP A 112 -2.88 11.21 -18.43
CA TRP A 112 -1.49 11.37 -18.82
C TRP A 112 -1.09 12.84 -19.01
N ASN A 113 -1.87 13.59 -19.79
CA ASN A 113 -1.59 15.00 -20.12
C ASN A 113 -1.67 15.94 -18.90
N GLU A 114 -2.29 15.54 -17.79
CA GLU A 114 -2.29 16.33 -16.54
C GLU A 114 -0.90 16.34 -15.89
N PHE A 115 -0.11 15.27 -16.06
CA PHE A 115 1.20 15.11 -15.43
C PHE A 115 2.37 15.24 -16.42
N PHE A 116 2.10 15.00 -17.71
CA PHE A 116 3.06 15.05 -18.79
C PHE A 116 2.55 15.96 -19.93
N PRO A 117 2.32 17.26 -19.68
CA PRO A 117 1.68 18.16 -20.65
C PRO A 117 2.52 18.37 -21.92
N ASP A 118 3.84 18.22 -21.81
CA ASP A 118 4.79 18.48 -22.90
C ASP A 118 5.13 17.23 -23.74
N THR A 119 4.58 16.07 -23.38
CA THR A 119 4.91 14.81 -24.05
C THR A 119 3.67 13.98 -24.31
N GLU A 120 3.40 13.63 -25.56
CA GLU A 120 2.33 12.70 -25.90
C GLU A 120 2.67 11.27 -25.47
N LEU A 121 1.67 10.55 -25.00
CA LEU A 121 1.76 9.13 -24.66
C LEU A 121 2.02 8.31 -25.93
N GLN A 122 3.23 7.76 -26.04
CA GLN A 122 3.72 7.11 -27.28
C GLN A 122 3.06 5.75 -27.58
N PHE A 123 2.58 5.05 -26.55
CA PHE A 123 1.87 3.78 -26.71
C PHE A 123 0.92 3.54 -25.53
N PRO A 124 -0.16 2.77 -25.71
CA PRO A 124 -1.09 2.46 -24.63
C PRO A 124 -0.36 1.73 -23.49
N PRO A 125 -0.46 2.22 -22.23
CA PRO A 125 0.07 1.49 -21.08
C PRO A 125 -0.71 0.18 -20.92
N SER A 126 -0.01 -0.84 -20.44
CA SER A 126 -0.61 -2.14 -20.12
C SER A 126 -0.23 -2.52 -18.71
N PHE A 127 -1.13 -3.24 -18.05
CA PHE A 127 -0.96 -3.66 -16.67
C PHE A 127 -1.40 -5.10 -16.50
N ASP A 128 -0.68 -5.84 -15.67
CA ASP A 128 -1.15 -7.11 -15.13
C ASP A 128 -1.85 -6.87 -13.79
N CYS A 129 -2.63 -7.85 -13.34
CA CYS A 129 -3.09 -7.85 -11.97
C CYS A 129 -3.27 -9.27 -11.44
N CYS A 130 -2.87 -9.45 -10.19
CA CYS A 130 -3.12 -10.65 -9.40
C CYS A 130 -3.85 -10.29 -8.11
N ILE A 131 -4.47 -11.28 -7.48
CA ILE A 131 -5.35 -11.06 -6.33
C ILE A 131 -5.19 -12.21 -5.33
N TRP A 132 -5.10 -11.84 -4.06
CA TRP A 132 -4.97 -12.75 -2.92
C TRP A 132 -6.21 -12.69 -2.04
N ALA A 133 -6.56 -13.83 -1.46
CA ALA A 133 -7.57 -13.96 -0.42
C ALA A 133 -6.88 -14.12 0.94
N LEU A 134 -6.87 -13.06 1.74
CA LEU A 134 -6.19 -13.01 3.04
C LEU A 134 -7.22 -13.16 4.17
N GLN A 135 -7.01 -14.13 5.06
CA GLN A 135 -8.04 -14.53 6.03
C GLN A 135 -7.97 -13.78 7.37
N THR A 136 -6.80 -13.28 7.74
CA THR A 136 -6.58 -12.61 9.02
C THR A 136 -6.10 -11.18 8.82
N HIS A 137 -6.32 -10.32 9.82
CA HIS A 137 -5.77 -8.97 9.84
C HIS A 137 -4.24 -9.02 9.68
N GLN A 138 -3.58 -9.97 10.34
CA GLN A 138 -2.13 -10.10 10.29
C GLN A 138 -1.65 -10.41 8.87
N ASN A 139 -2.32 -11.27 8.11
CA ASN A 139 -1.92 -11.54 6.73
C ASN A 139 -1.98 -10.29 5.84
N VAL A 140 -2.99 -9.43 6.05
CA VAL A 140 -3.10 -8.17 5.32
C VAL A 140 -1.96 -7.23 5.69
N ARG A 141 -1.64 -7.14 6.99
CA ARG A 141 -0.52 -6.32 7.48
C ARG A 141 0.82 -6.81 6.94
N ASP A 142 1.09 -8.11 7.04
CA ASP A 142 2.31 -8.74 6.52
C ASP A 142 2.46 -8.51 5.02
N TYR A 143 1.36 -8.57 4.27
CA TYR A 143 1.36 -8.24 2.85
C TYR A 143 1.84 -6.80 2.60
N PHE A 144 1.30 -5.80 3.29
CA PHE A 144 1.73 -4.40 3.09
C PHE A 144 3.13 -4.12 3.61
N SER A 145 3.54 -4.75 4.72
CA SER A 145 4.91 -4.69 5.21
C SER A 145 5.89 -5.26 4.18
N TRP A 146 5.54 -6.37 3.52
CA TRP A 146 6.34 -6.95 2.45
C TRP A 146 6.48 -5.98 1.26
N ARG A 147 5.37 -5.40 0.78
CA ARG A 147 5.40 -4.43 -0.32
C ARG A 147 6.23 -3.18 0.05
N GLN A 148 6.12 -2.70 1.29
CA GLN A 148 6.88 -1.52 1.74
C GLN A 148 8.37 -1.80 1.92
N ALA A 149 8.74 -2.98 2.42
CA ALA A 149 10.14 -3.42 2.46
C ALA A 149 10.76 -3.49 1.05
N GLU A 150 10.01 -3.99 0.05
CA GLU A 150 10.45 -3.98 -1.35
C GLU A 150 10.61 -2.54 -1.88
N CYS A 151 9.67 -1.65 -1.62
CA CYS A 151 9.79 -0.22 -1.96
C CYS A 151 11.08 0.40 -1.39
N HIS A 152 11.36 0.17 -0.10
CA HIS A 152 12.55 0.68 0.56
C HIS A 152 13.84 0.20 -0.10
N PHE A 153 13.92 -1.11 -0.37
CA PHE A 153 15.10 -1.72 -0.98
C PHE A 153 15.29 -1.28 -2.43
N GLU A 154 14.24 -1.31 -3.25
CA GLU A 154 14.30 -0.94 -4.65
C GLU A 154 14.66 0.52 -4.85
N ASN A 155 14.09 1.44 -4.07
CA ASN A 155 14.46 2.85 -4.16
C ASN A 155 15.91 3.09 -3.73
N LEU A 156 16.38 2.44 -2.65
CA LEU A 156 17.77 2.53 -2.22
C LEU A 156 18.73 2.01 -3.31
N TYR A 157 18.45 0.83 -3.86
CA TYR A 157 19.21 0.23 -4.95
C TYR A 157 19.22 1.14 -6.20
N ASN A 158 18.05 1.59 -6.65
CA ASN A 158 17.93 2.44 -7.84
C ASN A 158 18.61 3.80 -7.65
N THR A 159 18.60 4.34 -6.42
CA THR A 159 19.34 5.56 -6.08
C THR A 159 20.84 5.32 -6.21
N ALA A 160 21.39 4.25 -5.62
CA ALA A 160 22.81 3.93 -5.77
C ALA A 160 23.20 3.68 -7.24
N TYR A 161 22.41 2.86 -7.95
CA TYR A 161 22.58 2.55 -9.36
C TYR A 161 22.63 3.82 -10.22
N SER A 162 21.65 4.73 -10.04
CA SER A 162 21.56 5.96 -10.83
C SER A 162 22.71 6.93 -10.56
N ASN A 163 23.19 7.03 -9.31
CA ASN A 163 24.33 7.90 -8.99
C ASN A 163 25.64 7.33 -9.57
N LEU A 164 25.86 6.02 -9.49
CA LEU A 164 27.04 5.38 -10.10
C LEU A 164 27.08 5.55 -11.63
N LEU A 165 25.93 5.43 -12.30
CA LEU A 165 25.86 5.73 -13.73
C LEU A 165 26.18 7.19 -14.04
N GLN A 166 25.73 8.13 -13.20
CA GLN A 166 26.03 9.56 -13.36
C GLN A 166 27.50 9.88 -13.10
N ASP A 167 28.17 9.09 -12.26
CA ASP A 167 29.61 9.16 -11.97
C ASP A 167 30.47 8.54 -13.09
N GLY A 168 29.85 8.08 -14.18
CA GLY A 168 30.55 7.54 -15.36
C GLY A 168 30.85 6.04 -15.29
N VAL A 169 30.37 5.32 -14.27
CA VAL A 169 30.51 3.86 -14.19
C VAL A 169 29.64 3.21 -15.28
N SER A 170 30.18 2.20 -15.97
CA SER A 170 29.44 1.49 -17.01
C SER A 170 28.28 0.69 -16.42
N LYS A 171 27.20 0.46 -17.18
CA LYS A 171 26.04 -0.34 -16.70
C LYS A 171 26.46 -1.71 -16.17
N THR A 172 27.33 -2.40 -16.90
CA THR A 172 27.83 -3.73 -16.53
C THR A 172 28.62 -3.70 -15.22
N ASP A 173 29.42 -2.65 -15.01
CA ASP A 173 30.21 -2.50 -13.78
C ASP A 173 29.32 -2.14 -12.58
N VAL A 174 28.31 -1.27 -12.77
CA VAL A 174 27.32 -0.96 -11.72
C VAL A 174 26.55 -2.22 -11.30
N GLU A 175 26.08 -3.01 -12.27
CA GLU A 175 25.36 -4.27 -11.99
C GLU A 175 26.24 -5.25 -11.21
N LYS A 176 27.52 -5.35 -11.58
CA LYS A 176 28.49 -6.19 -10.88
C LYS A 176 28.79 -5.68 -9.47
N GLU A 177 28.94 -4.36 -9.30
CA GLU A 177 29.23 -3.74 -8.00
C GLU A 177 28.06 -3.88 -7.02
N LEU A 178 26.83 -3.70 -7.50
CA LEU A 178 25.63 -3.77 -6.66
C LEU A 178 25.05 -5.20 -6.54
N SER A 179 25.63 -6.18 -7.24
CA SER A 179 25.18 -7.57 -7.18
C SER A 179 25.31 -8.14 -5.77
N GLY A 180 24.18 -8.46 -5.15
CA GLY A 180 24.14 -9.01 -3.79
C GLY A 180 24.45 -7.97 -2.69
N ALA A 181 24.45 -6.68 -3.01
CA ALA A 181 24.68 -5.63 -2.03
C ALA A 181 23.56 -5.59 -0.97
N SER A 182 23.95 -5.54 0.30
CA SER A 182 23.01 -5.36 1.41
C SER A 182 22.60 -3.89 1.54
N VAL A 183 21.51 -3.64 2.30
CA VAL A 183 21.06 -2.27 2.64
C VAL A 183 22.20 -1.44 3.25
N ARG A 184 23.04 -2.05 4.10
CA ARG A 184 24.20 -1.36 4.70
C ARG A 184 25.20 -0.92 3.62
N VAL A 185 25.58 -1.83 2.72
CA VAL A 185 26.52 -1.55 1.63
C VAL A 185 25.99 -0.45 0.71
N LEU A 186 24.71 -0.50 0.34
CA LEU A 186 24.10 0.54 -0.49
C LEU A 186 24.12 1.92 0.18
N ASN A 187 23.84 2.00 1.48
CA ASN A 187 23.95 3.25 2.24
C ASN A 187 25.40 3.75 2.33
N GLU A 188 26.36 2.85 2.54
CA GLU A 188 27.79 3.20 2.57
C GLU A 188 28.27 3.74 1.22
N ILE A 189 27.85 3.15 0.10
CA ILE A 189 28.14 3.67 -1.25
C ILE A 189 27.60 5.08 -1.42
N LEU A 190 26.32 5.30 -1.07
CA LEU A 190 25.68 6.61 -1.17
C LEU A 190 26.36 7.68 -0.32
N LEU A 191 26.72 7.33 0.91
CA LEU A 191 27.36 8.27 1.83
C LEU A 191 28.81 8.56 1.43
N SER A 192 29.61 7.53 1.18
CA SER A 192 31.06 7.68 0.97
C SER A 192 31.41 8.31 -0.38
N ARG A 193 30.70 7.95 -1.47
CA ARG A 193 31.00 8.45 -2.82
C ARG A 193 30.24 9.71 -3.17
N PHE A 194 28.99 9.82 -2.71
CA PHE A 194 28.08 10.88 -3.14
C PHE A 194 27.68 11.84 -2.01
N ASN A 195 28.22 11.66 -0.79
CA ASN A 195 27.86 12.43 0.40
C ASN A 195 26.33 12.51 0.59
N MET A 196 25.64 11.40 0.31
CA MET A 196 24.18 11.33 0.27
C MET A 196 23.64 10.40 1.36
N GLU A 197 22.91 10.97 2.31
CA GLU A 197 22.19 10.18 3.32
C GLU A 197 20.80 9.78 2.81
N TYR A 198 20.57 8.48 2.59
CA TYR A 198 19.30 7.96 2.07
C TYR A 198 18.09 8.34 2.93
N LYS A 199 18.26 8.38 4.26
CA LYS A 199 17.19 8.77 5.18
C LYS A 199 16.63 10.18 4.92
N ASN A 200 17.42 11.08 4.30
CA ASN A 200 17.02 12.45 4.00
C ASN A 200 16.26 12.56 2.66
N LYS A 201 16.07 11.45 1.92
CA LYS A 201 15.22 11.42 0.72
C LYS A 201 13.74 11.65 1.09
N PRO A 202 12.93 12.20 0.17
CA PRO A 202 11.49 12.37 0.37
C PRO A 202 10.80 11.06 0.76
N GLU A 203 9.86 11.13 1.71
CA GLU A 203 9.10 9.95 2.15
C GLU A 203 8.31 9.31 1.02
N LEU A 204 7.81 10.08 0.05
CA LEU A 204 7.16 9.55 -1.16
C LEU A 204 8.00 8.46 -1.84
N TYR A 205 9.31 8.64 -1.92
CA TYR A 205 10.19 7.69 -2.59
C TYR A 205 10.55 6.52 -1.69
N LYS A 206 10.74 6.76 -0.39
CA LYS A 206 11.13 5.72 0.57
C LYS A 206 9.95 4.82 0.93
N GLN A 207 8.81 5.40 1.23
CA GLN A 207 7.64 4.76 1.83
C GLN A 207 6.56 4.40 0.82
N GLY A 208 6.62 4.91 -0.41
CA GLY A 208 5.50 4.82 -1.36
C GLY A 208 4.32 5.69 -0.94
N THR A 209 3.16 5.46 -1.56
CA THR A 209 1.92 6.22 -1.30
C THR A 209 0.81 5.29 -0.82
N VAL A 210 0.30 5.57 0.37
CA VAL A 210 -0.92 4.99 0.93
C VAL A 210 -2.08 5.93 0.64
N ILE A 211 -3.19 5.38 0.18
CA ILE A 211 -4.44 6.08 -0.07
C ILE A 211 -5.51 5.41 0.79
N ILE A 212 -6.18 6.16 1.66
CA ILE A 212 -7.28 5.65 2.48
C ILE A 212 -8.54 6.48 2.31
N LEU A 213 -9.67 5.84 2.54
CA LEU A 213 -10.95 6.51 2.73
C LEU A 213 -11.01 7.16 4.13
N PRO A 214 -11.57 8.37 4.28
CA PRO A 214 -11.83 8.95 5.59
C PRO A 214 -12.81 8.08 6.40
N ALA A 215 -12.64 8.04 7.72
CA ALA A 215 -13.55 7.30 8.60
C ALA A 215 -15.00 7.84 8.58
N THR A 216 -15.22 9.06 8.11
CA THR A 216 -16.52 9.75 8.09
C THR A 216 -17.35 9.52 6.84
N THR A 217 -16.85 8.81 5.81
CA THR A 217 -17.62 8.57 4.58
C THR A 217 -18.67 7.47 4.75
N ASN A 218 -19.73 7.75 5.52
CA ASN A 218 -21.04 7.17 5.26
C ASN A 218 -21.57 7.76 3.95
N GLY A 219 -21.15 7.18 2.84
CA GLY A 219 -21.62 7.53 1.51
C GLY A 219 -20.75 8.57 0.83
N PHE A 220 -20.10 8.15 -0.25
CA PHE A 220 -19.62 9.05 -1.31
C PHE A 220 -20.72 9.95 -1.89
N LEU A 221 -21.97 9.74 -1.52
CA LEU A 221 -23.11 10.60 -1.77
C LEU A 221 -24.05 10.52 -0.56
N SER A 222 -24.30 11.63 0.13
CA SER A 222 -25.56 11.76 0.85
C SER A 222 -26.68 11.87 -0.21
N PRO A 223 -27.86 11.26 -0.03
CA PRO A 223 -28.94 11.33 -1.02
C PRO A 223 -29.45 12.76 -1.34
N LYS A 224 -28.98 13.77 -0.60
CA LYS A 224 -29.46 15.15 -0.65
C LYS A 224 -28.47 16.13 -1.31
N GLU A 225 -27.26 15.71 -1.64
CA GLU A 225 -26.29 16.57 -2.32
C GLU A 225 -26.39 16.39 -3.84
N LYS A 226 -26.31 17.51 -4.59
CA LYS A 226 -26.09 17.47 -6.04
C LYS A 226 -24.85 16.60 -6.30
N ILE A 227 -24.94 15.65 -7.22
CA ILE A 227 -23.84 14.74 -7.58
C ILE A 227 -22.56 15.59 -7.77
N PRO A 228 -21.55 15.46 -6.90
CA PRO A 228 -20.33 16.24 -7.02
C PRO A 228 -19.62 15.92 -8.34
N ARG A 229 -18.91 16.88 -8.93
CA ARG A 229 -18.00 16.57 -10.05
C ARG A 229 -17.04 15.48 -9.58
N ARG A 230 -16.81 14.46 -10.42
CA ARG A 230 -16.00 13.28 -10.08
C ARG A 230 -14.64 13.68 -9.45
N ASP A 231 -14.01 14.73 -9.95
CA ASP A 231 -12.72 15.20 -9.44
C ASP A 231 -12.81 15.75 -8.00
N SER A 232 -13.90 16.40 -7.62
CA SER A 232 -14.11 16.86 -6.23
C SER A 232 -14.26 15.72 -5.22
N LEU A 233 -14.52 14.49 -5.68
CA LEU A 233 -14.52 13.31 -4.80
C LEU A 233 -13.11 12.79 -4.56
N LEU A 234 -12.13 13.12 -5.41
CA LEU A 234 -10.73 12.69 -5.25
C LEU A 234 -10.05 13.38 -4.06
N ASP A 235 -10.47 14.61 -3.76
CA ASP A 235 -9.98 15.40 -2.62
C ASP A 235 -10.42 14.81 -1.26
N LYS A 236 -11.38 13.88 -1.28
CA LYS A 236 -11.82 13.17 -0.07
C LYS A 236 -10.85 12.07 0.33
N PHE A 237 -10.01 11.56 -0.56
CA PHE A 237 -9.03 10.55 -0.18
C PHE A 237 -7.90 11.18 0.64
N ILE A 238 -7.48 10.48 1.68
CA ILE A 238 -6.28 10.85 2.44
C ILE A 238 -5.09 10.14 1.79
N GLU A 239 -4.13 10.93 1.30
CA GLU A 239 -2.85 10.44 0.80
C GLU A 239 -1.79 10.56 1.89
N LEU A 240 -1.02 9.50 2.11
CA LEU A 240 0.01 9.42 3.14
C LEU A 240 1.28 8.78 2.55
N ASN A 241 2.44 9.30 2.94
CA ASN A 241 3.74 8.67 2.70
C ASN A 241 4.34 8.28 4.04
N CYS A 242 3.82 7.21 4.64
CA CYS A 242 4.16 6.80 6.00
C CYS A 242 4.47 5.29 6.08
N CYS A 243 5.13 4.90 7.17
CA CYS A 243 5.35 3.51 7.52
C CYS A 243 4.00 2.80 7.75
N VAL A 244 3.83 1.63 7.13
CA VAL A 244 2.73 0.68 7.36
C VAL A 244 3.24 -0.63 7.97
N GLU A 245 4.54 -0.76 8.19
CA GLU A 245 5.15 -1.92 8.84
C GLU A 245 4.86 -1.97 10.35
N ASP A 246 4.80 -0.81 11.01
CA ASP A 246 4.55 -0.68 12.45
C ASP A 246 3.07 -0.50 12.81
N ASP A 247 2.74 -0.56 14.10
CA ASP A 247 1.37 -0.43 14.61
C ASP A 247 0.77 0.99 14.51
N THR A 248 1.58 2.01 14.25
CA THR A 248 1.17 3.42 14.29
C THR A 248 0.11 3.70 13.23
N PHE A 249 0.35 3.29 11.98
CA PHE A 249 -0.62 3.48 10.91
C PHE A 249 -1.93 2.75 11.19
N TRP A 250 -1.86 1.47 11.56
CA TRP A 250 -3.03 0.64 11.80
C TRP A 250 -3.83 1.07 13.03
N GLY A 251 -3.16 1.61 14.04
CA GLY A 251 -3.79 2.20 15.23
C GLY A 251 -4.47 3.55 14.94
N ASN A 252 -3.88 4.38 14.07
CA ASN A 252 -4.45 5.67 13.66
C ASN A 252 -5.63 5.50 12.69
N TYR A 253 -5.63 4.44 11.88
CA TYR A 253 -6.64 4.19 10.85
C TYR A 253 -7.26 2.78 10.97
N PRO A 254 -7.86 2.42 12.12
CA PRO A 254 -8.36 1.07 12.36
C PRO A 254 -9.51 0.69 11.43
N HIS A 255 -10.21 1.69 10.86
CA HIS A 255 -11.31 1.48 9.92
C HIS A 255 -10.88 0.86 8.59
N VAL A 256 -9.59 0.93 8.24
CA VAL A 256 -9.05 0.34 7.01
C VAL A 256 -9.31 -1.16 6.95
N LEU A 257 -9.11 -1.86 8.08
CA LEU A 257 -9.31 -3.31 8.17
C LEU A 257 -10.55 -3.69 9.00
N ASN A 258 -11.13 -2.76 9.76
CA ASN A 258 -12.29 -3.05 10.59
C ASN A 258 -13.47 -2.14 10.21
N SER A 259 -14.36 -2.66 9.37
CA SER A 259 -15.60 -1.96 8.98
C SER A 259 -16.51 -1.64 10.18
N LYS A 260 -16.41 -2.40 11.29
CA LYS A 260 -17.13 -2.10 12.54
C LYS A 260 -16.46 -0.98 13.36
N ALA A 261 -15.16 -0.76 13.20
CA ALA A 261 -14.48 0.38 13.83
C ALA A 261 -15.01 1.72 13.30
N LEU A 262 -15.50 1.80 12.06
CA LEU A 262 -16.19 2.99 11.54
C LEU A 262 -17.42 3.35 12.37
N LYS A 263 -18.25 2.35 12.73
CA LYS A 263 -19.43 2.59 13.57
C LYS A 263 -19.01 3.05 14.96
N MET A 264 -18.02 2.39 15.56
CA MET A 264 -17.50 2.77 16.88
C MET A 264 -16.90 4.19 16.88
N LEU A 265 -16.11 4.56 15.88
CA LEU A 265 -15.53 5.90 15.74
C LEU A 265 -16.61 6.97 15.48
N ALA A 266 -17.62 6.67 14.66
CA ALA A 266 -18.73 7.57 14.42
C ALA A 266 -19.61 7.77 15.67
N ASP A 267 -19.78 6.72 16.48
CA ASP A 267 -20.52 6.81 17.74
C ASP A 267 -19.71 7.58 18.80
N LEU A 268 -18.39 7.38 18.87
CA LEU A 268 -17.48 8.18 19.72
C LEU A 268 -17.44 9.67 19.31
N ASP A 269 -17.44 9.98 18.01
CA ASP A 269 -17.48 11.38 17.53
C ASP A 269 -18.81 12.06 17.86
N LYS A 270 -19.94 11.34 17.74
CA LYS A 270 -21.24 11.82 18.21
C LYS A 270 -21.26 12.04 19.72
N GLU A 271 -20.62 11.16 20.48
CA GLU A 271 -20.54 11.25 21.94
C GLU A 271 -19.66 12.43 22.38
N LYS A 272 -18.50 12.64 21.74
CA LYS A 272 -17.65 13.83 21.93
C LYS A 272 -18.41 15.11 21.62
N LYS A 273 -19.11 15.18 20.48
CA LYS A 273 -19.95 16.34 20.12
C LYS A 273 -21.11 16.56 21.09
N ARG A 274 -21.63 15.51 21.73
CA ARG A 274 -22.64 15.65 22.81
C ARG A 274 -22.00 16.17 24.10
N MET A 275 -20.79 15.74 24.42
CA MET A 275 -20.05 16.20 25.61
C MET A 275 -19.59 17.65 25.48
N ASP A 276 -19.08 18.06 24.31
CA ASP A 276 -18.68 19.45 24.03
C ASP A 276 -19.86 20.44 24.09
N VAL A 277 -21.09 19.95 23.90
CA VAL A 277 -22.33 20.75 24.03
C VAL A 277 -22.90 20.70 25.46
N ALA A 278 -22.51 19.72 26.27
CA ALA A 278 -23.01 19.52 27.63
C ALA A 278 -22.23 20.30 28.71
N ASP A 279 -21.07 20.87 28.40
CA ASP A 279 -20.19 21.58 29.36
C ASP A 279 -20.42 23.10 29.45
N LEU A 280 -21.69 23.52 29.52
CA LEU A 280 -22.08 24.85 30.04
C LEU A 280 -23.14 24.70 31.14
N GLY A 281 -22.73 24.07 32.25
CA GLY A 281 -23.50 24.07 33.50
C GLY A 281 -22.65 23.53 34.65
N PRO A 282 -22.60 24.17 35.83
CA PRO A 282 -21.71 23.77 36.90
C PRO A 282 -22.18 22.46 37.53
N PHE A 283 -21.46 21.37 37.28
CA PHE A 283 -21.76 20.07 37.89
C PHE A 283 -21.13 19.95 39.29
N GLN A 284 -21.95 20.06 40.33
CA GLN A 284 -21.63 19.60 41.69
C GLN A 284 -22.04 18.12 41.82
N GLY A 285 -21.09 17.20 41.98
CA GLY A 285 -21.43 15.78 42.20
C GLY A 285 -20.22 14.91 42.55
N LYS A 286 -20.33 14.16 43.66
CA LYS A 286 -19.27 13.40 44.33
C LYS A 286 -18.84 12.12 43.60
N ILE A 287 -17.56 11.77 43.74
CA ILE A 287 -16.88 10.57 43.21
C ILE A 287 -17.27 9.30 44.00
N PRO A 288 -17.65 8.18 43.35
CA PRO A 288 -17.64 6.85 43.95
C PRO A 288 -16.46 5.99 43.48
N GLN A 289 -16.02 5.08 44.36
CA GLN A 289 -14.81 4.27 44.31
C GLN A 289 -14.89 3.01 43.40
N ARG A 290 -13.68 2.50 43.07
CA ARG A 290 -13.31 1.31 42.28
C ARG A 290 -13.93 -0.03 42.74
N SER A 291 -14.07 -0.96 41.78
CA SER A 291 -13.86 -2.40 42.02
C SER A 291 -13.16 -3.09 40.83
N ARG A 292 -12.14 -3.92 41.16
CA ARG A 292 -11.47 -4.94 40.31
C ARG A 292 -12.49 -6.07 39.99
N SER A 293 -12.34 -7.06 39.10
CA SER A 293 -11.23 -7.77 38.44
C SER A 293 -11.82 -8.68 37.33
N ASN A 294 -11.01 -9.20 36.39
CA ASN A 294 -10.78 -10.64 36.15
C ASN A 294 -10.10 -10.92 34.80
N SER A 295 -8.91 -11.50 34.90
CA SER A 295 -8.11 -12.14 33.85
C SER A 295 -8.56 -13.58 33.62
N VAL A 296 -8.59 -14.03 32.36
CA VAL A 296 -8.65 -15.47 32.01
C VAL A 296 -7.64 -15.74 30.88
N ASN A 297 -6.65 -16.59 31.18
CA ASN A 297 -5.77 -17.27 30.22
C ASN A 297 -6.44 -18.57 29.77
N LEU A 298 -6.15 -19.05 28.55
CA LEU A 298 -5.88 -20.47 28.21
C LEU A 298 -5.24 -20.57 26.80
N PRO A 299 -4.48 -21.66 26.50
CA PRO A 299 -3.44 -21.77 25.48
C PRO A 299 -3.89 -22.53 24.22
N VAL A 300 -3.08 -22.55 23.15
CA VAL A 300 -2.69 -23.74 22.35
C VAL A 300 -1.61 -23.34 21.33
N LYS A 301 -0.53 -24.13 21.27
CA LYS A 301 0.59 -24.08 20.30
C LYS A 301 0.17 -24.77 18.98
N PHE A 302 0.56 -24.21 17.84
CA PHE A 302 0.68 -24.95 16.57
C PHE A 302 2.05 -24.68 15.91
N SER A 303 2.61 -25.76 15.35
CA SER A 303 4.00 -25.95 14.91
C SER A 303 4.31 -25.27 13.56
N TYR A 304 5.60 -24.99 13.32
CA TYR A 304 6.14 -23.92 12.46
C TYR A 304 6.81 -24.40 11.15
N ASP A 305 6.60 -25.65 10.71
CA ASP A 305 7.57 -26.29 9.80
C ASP A 305 7.22 -26.34 8.30
N ASP A 306 6.03 -25.94 7.84
CA ASP A 306 5.66 -26.09 6.42
C ASP A 306 5.82 -24.82 5.54
N ALA A 307 6.16 -23.66 6.12
CA ALA A 307 6.34 -22.39 5.39
C ALA A 307 7.76 -22.13 4.86
N ARG A 308 8.67 -23.12 4.98
CA ARG A 308 10.11 -22.87 4.98
C ARG A 308 10.79 -22.82 3.61
N ASN A 309 10.18 -23.30 2.52
CA ASN A 309 10.95 -23.55 1.28
C ASN A 309 10.80 -22.52 0.15
N VAL A 310 10.03 -21.43 0.32
CA VAL A 310 9.97 -20.33 -0.67
C VAL A 310 10.41 -18.98 -0.08
N GLY A 311 10.39 -18.81 1.25
CA GLY A 311 10.76 -17.56 1.94
C GLY A 311 12.25 -17.38 2.26
N LEU A 312 13.11 -18.35 1.96
CA LEU A 312 14.50 -18.38 2.46
C LEU A 312 15.47 -17.37 1.81
N GLN A 313 15.11 -16.71 0.71
CA GLN A 313 15.95 -15.66 0.11
C GLN A 313 15.51 -14.22 0.44
N LEU A 314 14.26 -13.99 0.84
CA LEU A 314 13.74 -12.63 1.13
C LEU A 314 13.59 -12.35 2.64
N GLY A 315 13.43 -13.38 3.47
CA GLY A 315 13.36 -13.21 4.94
C GLY A 315 14.63 -12.60 5.55
N LYS A 316 15.81 -12.91 4.98
CA LYS A 316 17.09 -12.32 5.43
C LYS A 316 17.17 -10.81 5.19
N ILE A 317 16.50 -10.28 4.16
CA ILE A 317 16.54 -8.85 3.83
C ILE A 317 15.60 -8.06 4.77
N ALA A 318 14.43 -8.62 5.10
CA ALA A 318 13.50 -8.01 6.06
C ALA A 318 14.05 -8.02 7.50
N ASP A 319 14.77 -9.07 7.90
CA ASP A 319 15.40 -9.14 9.22
C ASP A 319 16.59 -8.17 9.35
N ASP A 320 17.39 -7.98 8.30
CA ASP A 320 18.47 -6.98 8.27
C ASP A 320 17.91 -5.52 8.30
N TYR A 321 16.71 -5.29 7.75
CA TYR A 321 16.05 -3.98 7.80
C TYR A 321 15.51 -3.65 9.21
N LYS A 322 14.92 -4.64 9.91
CA LYS A 322 14.45 -4.46 11.30
C LYS A 322 15.58 -4.26 12.31
N GLN A 323 16.76 -4.84 12.06
CA GLN A 323 17.92 -4.68 12.95
C GLN A 323 18.63 -3.33 12.80
N THR A 324 18.43 -2.61 11.68
CA THR A 324 19.14 -1.36 11.37
C THR A 324 18.33 -0.08 11.62
N THR A 325 17.04 -0.19 11.96
CA THR A 325 16.11 0.94 12.12
C THR A 325 15.59 1.14 13.55
N SER A 326 15.99 0.33 14.52
CA SER A 326 15.58 0.54 15.93
C SER A 326 16.43 1.65 16.61
N PRO A 327 15.82 2.64 17.28
CA PRO A 327 16.54 3.72 17.94
C PRO A 327 17.02 3.36 19.36
N GLU A 328 17.63 2.19 19.55
CA GLU A 328 18.23 1.82 20.84
C GLU A 328 19.57 1.11 20.66
N ARG A 329 20.65 1.91 20.61
CA ARG A 329 21.89 1.74 21.40
C ARG A 329 22.93 2.80 20.99
N ARG A 330 22.96 3.90 21.77
CA ARG A 330 24.21 4.63 22.01
C ARG A 330 24.92 3.96 23.19
N THR A 331 26.24 3.91 23.09
CA THR A 331 27.28 3.61 24.11
C THR A 331 27.93 2.22 24.11
N SER A 332 29.27 2.26 24.00
CA SER A 332 30.30 1.22 24.28
C SER A 332 30.39 0.07 23.26
N LEU A 333 31.53 -0.28 22.65
CA LEU A 333 32.92 -0.28 23.10
C LEU A 333 33.93 0.01 21.97
N GLN A 334 35.06 0.57 22.41
CA GLN A 334 36.32 0.71 21.70
C GLN A 334 36.98 -0.64 21.37
N SER A 335 37.89 -0.57 20.40
CA SER A 335 39.13 -1.35 20.23
C SER A 335 39.10 -2.74 19.57
N ASN A 336 40.13 -2.94 18.74
CA ASN A 336 40.63 -4.13 18.02
C ASN A 336 39.99 -4.32 16.63
N GLY A 337 40.68 -4.25 15.48
CA GLY A 337 42.10 -4.41 15.17
C GLY A 337 42.22 -5.54 14.14
N LEU A 338 42.82 -5.26 12.96
CA LEU A 338 43.46 -6.19 11.99
C LEU A 338 42.58 -7.38 11.50
N PHE A 339 42.20 -7.50 10.23
CA PHE A 339 43.01 -7.65 9.00
C PHE A 339 42.14 -7.41 7.78
#